data_AF-A0A1Y1YDY9-F1
#
_entry.id   AF-A0A1Y1YDY9-F1
#
_cell.length_a   1.000
_cell.length_b   1.000
_cell.length_c   1.000
_cell.angle_alpha   90.00
_cell.angle_beta   90.00
_cell.angle_gamma   90.00
#
_symmetry.space_group_name_H-M   'P 1'
#
loop_
_entity.id
_entity.type
_entity.pdbx_description
1 polymer ?
#
loop_
_entity_poly.entity_id
_entity_poly.type
_entity_poly.pdbx_seq_one_letter_code
_entity_poly.pdbx_strand_id
1 'polypeptide(L)'
;MSERTFIIGATVFASATFLASYFLIKDHLYHKNRKDTLQRTAKLQSKITEIRYSFESLIHDNVKEAADMLKQFNDSEYDPRLAKRIDTQLLGIPEMMLRLLEQLDGVRQRDILPTDKEPEEWEMELFHKLKRKKKSLIEKINKEMNRLDEMHKAFQVDLVNREKVAAEKLEDL
;
A
#
# COMPACT_ATOMS: atom_id res chain seq x y z
N MET A 1 49.54 -47.50 -25.56
CA MET A 1 48.24 -47.13 -24.94
C MET A 1 47.18 -47.99 -25.57
N SER A 2 46.34 -48.69 -24.78
CA SER A 2 45.28 -49.53 -25.34
C SER A 2 44.04 -48.69 -25.64
N GLU A 3 43.24 -49.07 -26.64
CA GLU A 3 41.99 -48.36 -26.99
C GLU A 3 41.07 -48.14 -25.78
N ARG A 4 41.10 -49.07 -24.82
CA ARG A 4 40.36 -48.97 -23.56
C ARG A 4 40.78 -47.78 -22.69
N THR A 5 42.07 -47.44 -22.67
CA THR A 5 42.56 -46.27 -21.89
C THR A 5 42.12 -44.95 -22.52
N PHE A 6 42.03 -44.90 -23.85
CA PHE A 6 41.52 -43.73 -24.58
C PHE A 6 40.00 -43.55 -24.38
N ILE A 7 39.21 -44.63 -24.47
CA ILE A 7 37.76 -44.59 -24.26
C ILE A 7 37.41 -44.19 -22.82
N ILE A 8 38.13 -44.71 -21.81
CA ILE A 8 37.91 -44.33 -20.42
C ILE A 8 38.27 -42.86 -20.19
N GLY A 9 39.39 -42.38 -20.73
CA GLY A 9 39.78 -40.97 -20.65
C GLY A 9 38.76 -40.03 -21.30
N ALA A 10 38.27 -40.39 -22.50
CA ALA A 10 37.25 -39.62 -23.21
C ALA A 10 35.93 -39.57 -22.44
N THR A 11 35.48 -40.69 -21.86
CA THR A 11 34.25 -40.75 -21.06
C THR A 11 34.33 -39.93 -19.78
N VAL A 12 35.46 -39.99 -19.06
CA VAL A 12 35.69 -39.19 -17.85
C VAL A 12 35.72 -37.69 -18.19
N PHE A 13 36.40 -37.31 -19.26
CA PHE A 13 36.47 -35.92 -19.71
C PHE A 13 35.09 -35.40 -20.09
N ALA A 14 34.34 -36.14 -20.92
CA ALA A 14 32.98 -35.78 -21.33
C ALA A 14 32.05 -35.60 -20.12
N SER A 15 32.11 -36.53 -19.15
CA SER A 15 31.32 -36.47 -17.91
C SER A 15 31.67 -35.25 -17.05
N ALA A 16 32.96 -34.93 -16.93
CA ALA A 16 33.44 -33.76 -16.19
C ALA A 16 33.00 -32.45 -16.84
N THR A 17 33.10 -32.33 -18.17
CA THR A 17 32.58 -31.16 -18.91
C THR A 17 31.06 -31.03 -18.80
N PHE A 18 30.32 -32.13 -18.82
CA PHE A 18 28.88 -32.10 -18.67
C PHE A 18 28.46 -31.64 -17.27
N LEU A 19 29.09 -32.17 -16.23
CA LEU A 19 28.90 -31.74 -14.84
C LEU A 19 29.25 -30.25 -14.66
N ALA A 20 30.40 -29.81 -15.16
CA ALA A 20 30.82 -28.40 -15.08
C ALA A 20 29.82 -27.47 -15.79
N SER A 21 29.38 -27.84 -17.00
CA SER A 21 28.38 -27.08 -17.76
C SER A 21 27.04 -27.03 -17.04
N TYR A 22 26.61 -28.15 -16.45
CA TYR A 22 25.39 -28.22 -15.66
C TYR A 22 25.44 -27.29 -14.43
N PHE A 23 26.56 -27.27 -13.69
CA PHE A 23 26.73 -26.39 -12.55
C PHE A 23 26.73 -24.91 -12.96
N LEU A 24 27.38 -24.55 -14.07
CA LEU A 24 27.37 -23.17 -14.59
C LEU A 24 25.98 -22.72 -15.00
N ILE A 25 25.20 -23.58 -15.66
CA ILE A 25 23.81 -23.27 -16.04
C ILE A 25 22.95 -23.08 -14.79
N LYS A 26 23.09 -23.98 -13.79
CA LYS A 26 22.34 -23.90 -12.54
C LYS A 26 22.65 -22.62 -11.77
N ASP A 27 23.93 -22.23 -11.71
CA ASP A 27 24.37 -21.00 -11.07
C ASP A 27 23.84 -19.75 -11.80
N HIS A 28 23.89 -19.73 -13.12
CA HIS A 28 23.33 -18.65 -13.92
C HIS A 28 21.81 -18.48 -13.72
N LEU A 29 21.06 -19.60 -13.71
CA LEU A 29 19.62 -19.59 -13.44
C LEU A 29 19.32 -19.10 -12.03
N TYR A 30 20.12 -19.51 -11.04
CA TYR A 30 19.98 -19.03 -9.66
C TYR A 30 20.14 -17.51 -9.57
N HIS A 31 21.22 -16.98 -10.13
CA HIS A 31 21.49 -15.54 -10.16
C HIS A 31 20.41 -14.74 -10.90
N LYS A 32 19.93 -15.25 -12.03
CA LYS A 32 18.84 -14.65 -12.79
C LYS A 32 17.54 -14.58 -11.98
N ASN A 33 17.12 -15.71 -11.39
CA ASN A 33 15.92 -15.78 -10.58
C ASN A 33 15.99 -14.84 -9.37
N ARG A 34 17.14 -14.83 -8.69
CA ARG A 34 17.37 -13.92 -7.56
C ARG A 34 17.23 -12.46 -7.97
N LYS A 35 17.83 -12.06 -9.10
CA LYS A 35 17.73 -10.70 -9.63
C LYS A 35 16.29 -10.33 -9.95
N ASP A 36 15.55 -11.22 -10.61
CA ASP A 36 14.15 -11.00 -10.97
C ASP A 36 13.26 -10.84 -9.73
N THR A 37 13.43 -11.70 -8.72
CA THR A 37 12.71 -11.60 -7.44
C THR A 37 12.99 -10.27 -6.73
N LEU A 38 14.26 -9.85 -6.69
CA LEU A 38 14.64 -8.56 -6.10
C LEU A 38 14.04 -7.37 -6.87
N GLN A 39 14.01 -7.41 -8.20
CA GLN A 39 13.39 -6.38 -9.03
C GLN A 39 11.87 -6.30 -8.81
N ARG A 40 11.17 -7.44 -8.76
CA ARG A 40 9.74 -7.49 -8.44
C ARG A 40 9.48 -6.94 -7.04
N THR A 41 10.31 -7.31 -6.07
CA THR A 41 10.22 -6.81 -4.70
C THR A 41 10.40 -5.30 -4.65
N ALA A 42 11.40 -4.75 -5.34
CA ALA A 42 11.64 -3.32 -5.43
C ALA A 42 10.46 -2.58 -6.06
N LYS A 43 9.88 -3.12 -7.15
CA LYS A 43 8.70 -2.55 -7.81
C LYS A 43 7.47 -2.51 -6.89
N LEU A 44 7.18 -3.62 -6.19
CA LEU A 44 6.06 -3.66 -5.25
C LEU A 44 6.30 -2.74 -4.06
N GLN A 45 7.54 -2.65 -3.57
CA GLN A 45 7.91 -1.74 -2.51
C GLN A 45 7.72 -0.28 -2.95
N SER A 46 8.14 0.08 -4.17
CA SER A 46 7.94 1.43 -4.74
C SER A 46 6.46 1.80 -4.74
N LYS A 47 5.60 0.90 -5.24
CA LYS A 47 4.15 1.11 -5.24
C LYS A 47 3.57 1.36 -3.83
N ILE A 48 3.95 0.54 -2.85
CA ILE A 48 3.49 0.74 -1.46
C ILE A 48 3.98 2.09 -0.93
N THR A 49 5.22 2.48 -1.26
CA THR A 49 5.79 3.76 -0.85
C THR A 49 5.11 4.95 -1.54
N GLU A 50 4.79 4.85 -2.83
CA GLU A 50 4.02 5.86 -3.57
C GLU A 50 2.63 6.04 -2.95
N ILE A 51 1.91 4.94 -2.67
CA ILE A 51 0.59 5.00 -2.03
C ILE A 51 0.70 5.63 -0.63
N ARG A 52 1.75 5.30 0.12
CA ARG A 52 2.01 5.93 1.43
C ARG A 52 2.18 7.44 1.28
N TYR A 53 2.96 7.92 0.30
CA TYR A 53 3.12 9.35 0.09
C TYR A 53 1.81 10.04 -0.33
N SER A 54 1.02 9.41 -1.19
CA SER A 54 -0.32 9.91 -1.54
C SER A 54 -1.23 10.00 -0.33
N PHE A 55 -1.19 9.00 0.55
CA PHE A 55 -1.91 9.02 1.82
C PHE A 55 -1.44 10.17 2.72
N GLU A 56 -0.13 10.34 2.90
CA GLU A 56 0.44 11.39 3.74
C GLU A 56 0.10 12.81 3.22
N SER A 57 0.13 13.03 1.90
CA SER A 57 -0.32 14.29 1.29
C SER A 57 -1.82 14.49 1.47
N LEU A 58 -2.64 13.46 1.26
CA LEU A 58 -4.09 13.55 1.48
C LEU A 58 -4.43 13.97 2.92
N ILE A 59 -3.75 13.38 3.92
CA ILE A 59 -3.90 13.77 5.33
C ILE A 59 -3.46 15.22 5.55
N HIS A 60 -2.28 15.59 5.06
CA HIS A 60 -1.75 16.93 5.27
C HIS A 60 -2.60 18.02 4.62
N ASP A 61 -3.08 17.78 3.40
CA ASP A 61 -3.74 18.80 2.59
C ASP A 61 -5.24 18.87 2.90
N ASN A 62 -5.92 17.72 3.01
CA ASN A 62 -7.38 17.70 3.08
C ASN A 62 -7.92 17.56 4.51
N VAL A 63 -7.30 16.70 5.33
CA VAL A 63 -7.78 16.49 6.72
C VAL A 63 -7.44 17.70 7.59
N LYS A 64 -6.28 18.31 7.37
CA LYS A 64 -5.91 19.56 8.05
C LYS A 64 -6.85 20.71 7.67
N GLU A 65 -7.13 20.89 6.38
CA GLU A 65 -8.07 21.91 5.91
C GLU A 65 -9.48 21.67 6.49
N ALA A 66 -9.96 20.42 6.51
CA ALA A 66 -11.23 20.08 7.14
C ALA A 66 -11.26 20.43 8.63
N ALA A 67 -10.16 20.17 9.36
CA ALA A 67 -10.05 20.53 10.77
C ALA A 67 -10.03 22.06 10.99
N ASP A 68 -9.34 22.82 10.14
CA ASP A 68 -9.28 24.28 10.21
C ASP A 68 -10.66 24.89 9.92
N MET A 69 -11.40 24.37 8.93
CA MET A 69 -12.77 24.81 8.64
C MET A 69 -13.74 24.46 9.77
N LEU A 70 -13.62 23.29 10.39
CA LEU A 70 -14.43 22.91 11.56
C LEU A 70 -14.18 23.86 12.73
N LYS A 71 -12.93 24.25 12.96
CA LYS A 71 -12.60 25.25 13.98
C LYS A 71 -13.25 26.60 13.67
N GLN A 72 -13.16 27.05 12.41
CA GLN A 72 -13.84 28.28 11.98
C GLN A 72 -15.35 28.21 12.21
N PHE A 73 -15.98 27.09 11.84
CA PHE A 73 -17.41 26.87 12.07
C PHE A 73 -17.77 26.93 13.56
N ASN A 74 -16.90 26.43 14.44
CA ASN A 74 -17.13 26.47 15.88
C ASN A 74 -17.04 27.89 16.46
N ASP A 75 -16.08 28.68 15.98
CA ASP A 75 -15.74 30.01 16.52
C ASP A 75 -16.59 31.15 15.91
N SER A 76 -17.29 30.93 14.80
CA SER A 76 -18.09 31.94 14.10
C SER A 76 -19.60 31.79 14.29
N GLU A 77 -20.34 32.84 13.95
CA GLU A 77 -21.79 32.73 13.69
C GLU A 77 -22.08 31.67 12.63
N TYR A 78 -23.29 31.13 12.66
CA TYR A 78 -23.71 30.08 11.74
C TYR A 78 -23.68 30.58 10.28
N ASP A 79 -22.77 30.01 9.48
CA ASP A 79 -22.71 30.21 8.03
C ASP A 79 -23.09 28.90 7.31
N PRO A 80 -24.27 28.84 6.64
CA PRO A 80 -24.71 27.66 5.92
C PRO A 80 -23.82 27.30 4.72
N ARG A 81 -23.10 28.27 4.14
CA ARG A 81 -22.17 28.00 3.02
C ARG A 81 -20.92 27.28 3.51
N LEU A 82 -20.38 27.71 4.66
CA LEU A 82 -19.25 27.05 5.32
C LEU A 82 -19.64 25.63 5.75
N ALA A 83 -20.81 25.47 6.38
CA ALA A 83 -21.34 24.17 6.78
C ALA A 83 -21.41 23.18 5.62
N LYS A 84 -21.99 23.59 4.48
CA LYS A 84 -22.08 22.75 3.28
C LYS A 84 -20.70 22.37 2.72
N ARG A 85 -19.72 23.28 2.78
CA ARG A 85 -18.35 22.99 2.32
C ARG A 85 -17.68 21.95 3.21
N ILE A 86 -17.80 22.11 4.53
CA ILE A 86 -17.28 21.14 5.51
C ILE A 86 -17.88 19.76 5.26
N ASP A 87 -19.20 19.68 5.11
CA ASP A 87 -19.91 18.41 4.86
C ASP A 87 -19.41 17.72 3.59
N THR A 88 -19.32 18.49 2.50
CA THR A 88 -18.81 17.98 1.21
C THR A 88 -17.38 17.45 1.34
N GLN A 89 -16.52 18.15 2.07
CA GLN A 89 -15.13 17.76 2.26
C GLN A 89 -14.99 16.53 3.13
N LEU A 90 -15.72 16.46 4.26
CA LEU A 90 -15.72 15.30 5.14
C LEU A 90 -16.27 14.04 4.47
N LEU A 91 -17.20 14.17 3.52
CA LEU A 91 -17.69 13.05 2.71
C LEU A 91 -16.74 12.66 1.57
N GLY A 92 -16.00 13.62 1.01
CA GLY A 92 -15.08 13.38 -0.12
C GLY A 92 -13.76 12.71 0.26
N ILE A 93 -13.24 12.99 1.46
CA ILE A 93 -11.94 12.45 1.90
C ILE A 93 -11.97 10.91 2.06
N PRO A 94 -13.00 10.29 2.69
CA PRO A 94 -13.11 8.84 2.79
C PRO A 94 -13.10 8.13 1.43
N GLU A 95 -13.76 8.68 0.43
CA GLU A 95 -13.76 8.15 -0.94
C GLU A 95 -12.35 8.12 -1.55
N MET A 96 -11.57 9.18 -1.35
CA MET A 96 -10.17 9.19 -1.77
C MET A 96 -9.33 8.15 -1.02
N MET A 97 -9.57 7.95 0.28
CA MET A 97 -8.90 6.92 1.07
C MET A 97 -9.27 5.50 0.63
N LEU A 98 -10.53 5.25 0.26
CA LEU A 98 -10.98 3.98 -0.30
C LEU A 98 -10.23 3.63 -1.58
N ARG A 99 -10.02 4.60 -2.48
CA ARG A 99 -9.22 4.38 -3.70
C ARG A 99 -7.77 4.00 -3.38
N LEU A 100 -7.18 4.55 -2.31
CA LEU A 100 -5.83 4.14 -1.87
C LEU A 100 -5.84 2.69 -1.34
N LEU A 101 -6.90 2.27 -0.65
CA LEU A 101 -7.07 0.88 -0.22
C LEU A 101 -7.23 -0.08 -1.40
N GLU A 102 -7.99 0.29 -2.43
CA GLU A 102 -8.13 -0.49 -3.67
C GLU A 102 -6.79 -0.64 -4.39
N GLN A 103 -6.02 0.45 -4.49
CA GLN A 103 -4.66 0.42 -5.03
C GLN A 103 -3.75 -0.51 -4.23
N LEU A 104 -3.85 -0.49 -2.89
CA LEU A 104 -3.11 -1.42 -2.03
C LEU A 104 -3.56 -2.84 -2.26
N ASP A 105 -4.86 -3.09 -2.44
CA ASP A 105 -5.36 -4.44 -2.69
C ASP A 105 -4.77 -5.03 -3.98
N GLY A 106 -4.65 -4.20 -5.02
CA GLY A 106 -3.93 -4.51 -6.25
C GLY A 106 -2.44 -4.87 -6.09
N VAL A 107 -1.81 -4.56 -4.95
CA VAL A 107 -0.44 -5.00 -4.63
C VAL A 107 -0.47 -6.45 -4.13
N ARG A 108 -0.20 -7.38 -5.04
CA ARG A 108 -0.13 -8.82 -4.79
C ARG A 108 1.28 -9.22 -4.35
N GLN A 109 1.52 -9.37 -3.05
CA GLN A 109 2.86 -9.72 -2.55
C GLN A 109 3.30 -11.13 -2.94
N ARG A 110 2.36 -12.03 -3.27
CA ARG A 110 2.66 -13.39 -3.72
C ARG A 110 3.43 -13.42 -5.04
N ASP A 111 3.36 -12.36 -5.85
CA ASP A 111 4.02 -12.28 -7.17
C ASP A 111 5.56 -12.33 -7.10
N ILE A 112 6.14 -12.14 -5.91
CA ILE A 112 7.58 -12.26 -5.68
C ILE A 112 8.02 -13.71 -5.40
N LEU A 113 7.08 -14.58 -5.02
CA LEU A 113 7.38 -15.96 -4.66
C LEU A 113 7.43 -16.83 -5.92
N PRO A 114 8.27 -17.86 -5.94
CA PRO A 114 8.26 -18.84 -7.02
C PRO A 114 6.93 -19.60 -7.07
N THR A 115 6.46 -19.92 -8.28
CA THR A 115 5.20 -20.68 -8.49
C THR A 115 5.43 -22.19 -8.49
N ASP A 116 6.58 -22.64 -9.00
CA ASP A 116 6.84 -24.05 -9.29
C ASP A 116 7.80 -24.73 -8.30
N LYS A 117 8.28 -24.00 -7.28
CA LYS A 117 9.19 -24.51 -6.25
C LYS A 117 8.85 -23.95 -4.88
N GLU A 118 9.32 -24.63 -3.85
CA GLU A 118 9.25 -24.11 -2.49
C GLU A 118 10.11 -22.83 -2.36
N PRO A 119 9.58 -21.76 -1.76
CA PRO A 119 10.32 -20.52 -1.57
C PRO A 119 11.52 -20.70 -0.65
N GLU A 120 12.62 -20.04 -0.99
CA GLU A 120 13.78 -19.97 -0.11
C GLU A 120 13.50 -19.05 1.09
N GLU A 121 14.23 -19.25 2.20
CA GLU A 121 14.03 -18.49 3.45
C GLU A 121 14.09 -16.97 3.24
N TRP A 122 15.03 -16.50 2.41
CA TRP A 122 15.18 -15.08 2.09
C TRP A 122 14.01 -14.55 1.24
N GLU A 123 13.41 -15.37 0.36
CA GLU A 123 12.23 -14.99 -0.44
C GLU A 123 11.01 -14.83 0.48
N MET A 124 10.88 -15.73 1.46
CA MET A 124 9.86 -15.64 2.51
C MET A 124 10.07 -14.41 3.39
N GLU A 125 11.32 -14.08 3.75
CA GLU A 125 11.61 -12.87 4.51
C GLU A 125 11.15 -11.59 3.77
N LEU A 126 11.45 -11.50 2.47
CA LEU A 126 11.00 -10.40 1.61
C LEU A 126 9.46 -10.34 1.55
N PHE A 127 8.81 -11.49 1.40
CA PHE A 127 7.35 -11.59 1.37
C PHE A 127 6.74 -11.08 2.68
N HIS A 128 7.25 -11.52 3.83
CA HIS A 128 6.79 -11.07 5.14
C HIS A 128 7.04 -9.59 5.37
N LYS A 129 8.16 -9.05 4.88
CA LYS A 129 8.47 -7.62 4.94
C LYS A 129 7.45 -6.80 4.13
N LEU A 130 7.14 -7.20 2.89
CA LEU A 130 6.11 -6.53 2.08
C LEU A 130 4.72 -6.67 2.68
N LYS A 131 4.37 -7.86 3.19
CA LYS A 131 3.09 -8.12 3.86
C LYS A 131 2.90 -7.20 5.07
N ARG A 132 3.91 -7.08 5.94
CA ARG A 132 3.88 -6.18 7.10
C ARG A 132 3.74 -4.71 6.69
N LYS A 133 4.48 -4.26 5.66
CA LYS A 133 4.37 -2.89 5.15
C LYS A 133 2.97 -2.57 4.61
N LYS A 134 2.39 -3.44 3.76
CA LYS A 134 1.01 -3.27 3.25
C LYS A 134 0.02 -3.23 4.42
N LYS A 135 0.10 -4.21 5.33
CA LYS A 135 -0.83 -4.30 6.48
C LYS A 135 -0.78 -3.05 7.35
N SER A 136 0.42 -2.58 7.69
CA SER A 136 0.59 -1.36 8.51
C SER A 136 -0.01 -0.13 7.83
N LEU A 137 0.11 0.00 6.50
CA LEU A 137 -0.49 1.12 5.78
C LEU A 137 -2.02 1.03 5.74
N ILE A 138 -2.59 -0.17 5.52
CA ILE A 138 -4.04 -0.39 5.60
C ILE A 138 -4.58 -0.01 6.99
N GLU A 139 -3.91 -0.47 8.05
CA GLU A 139 -4.31 -0.16 9.43
C GLU A 139 -4.28 1.35 9.70
N LYS A 140 -3.29 2.07 9.16
CA LYS A 140 -3.22 3.54 9.25
C LYS A 140 -4.36 4.23 8.50
N ILE A 141 -4.63 3.83 7.26
CA ILE A 141 -5.72 4.41 6.46
C ILE A 141 -7.06 4.20 7.16
N ASN A 142 -7.35 2.98 7.59
CA ASN A 142 -8.61 2.66 8.30
C ASN A 142 -8.76 3.46 9.59
N LYS A 143 -7.66 3.68 10.33
CA LYS A 143 -7.69 4.50 11.54
C LYS A 143 -8.09 5.95 11.24
N GLU A 144 -7.52 6.55 10.20
CA GLU A 144 -7.87 7.93 9.83
C GLU A 144 -9.27 8.03 9.22
N MET A 145 -9.74 7.01 8.48
CA MET A 145 -11.14 6.94 8.03
C MET A 145 -12.11 6.92 9.22
N ASN A 146 -11.87 6.08 10.23
CA ASN A 146 -12.70 6.06 11.44
C ASN A 146 -12.71 7.41 12.17
N ARG A 147 -11.55 8.08 12.23
CA ARG A 147 -11.45 9.42 12.82
C ARG A 147 -12.27 10.45 12.03
N LEU A 148 -12.26 10.38 10.70
CA LEU A 148 -13.08 11.24 9.85
C LEU A 148 -14.57 10.97 10.03
N ASP A 149 -14.97 9.70 10.16
CA ASP A 149 -16.35 9.32 10.44
C ASP A 149 -16.83 9.88 11.79
N GLU A 150 -15.99 9.82 12.83
CA GLU A 150 -16.27 10.43 14.13
C GLU A 150 -16.39 11.96 14.04
N MET A 151 -15.48 12.61 13.31
CA MET A 151 -15.54 14.05 13.06
C MET A 151 -16.81 14.46 12.31
N HIS A 152 -17.20 13.69 11.28
CA HIS A 152 -18.40 13.93 10.50
C HIS A 152 -19.67 13.77 11.35
N LYS A 153 -19.76 12.73 12.16
CA LYS A 153 -20.88 12.52 13.09
C LYS A 153 -21.02 13.68 14.09
N ALA A 154 -19.91 14.12 14.69
CA ALA A 154 -19.91 15.24 15.63
C ALA A 154 -20.37 16.53 14.93
N PHE A 155 -19.83 16.81 13.74
CA PHE A 155 -20.22 17.96 12.94
C PHE A 155 -21.71 17.96 12.59
N GLN A 156 -22.27 16.81 12.19
CA GLN A 156 -23.68 16.67 11.85
C GLN A 156 -24.61 16.96 13.05
N VAL A 157 -24.23 16.52 14.25
CA VAL A 157 -24.99 16.84 15.48
C VAL A 157 -24.97 18.35 15.75
N ASP A 158 -23.80 18.98 15.66
CA ASP A 158 -23.66 20.42 15.88
C ASP A 158 -24.37 21.25 14.82
N LEU A 159 -24.35 20.80 13.57
CA LEU A 159 -25.03 21.43 12.44
C LEU A 159 -26.54 21.51 12.70
N VAL A 160 -27.16 20.37 13.05
CA VAL A 160 -28.60 20.31 13.35
C VAL A 160 -28.99 21.22 14.51
N ASN A 161 -28.15 21.30 15.54
CA ASN A 161 -28.40 22.18 16.69
C ASN A 161 -28.35 23.66 16.30
N ARG A 162 -27.35 24.06 15.51
CA ARG A 162 -27.20 25.45 15.05
C ARG A 162 -28.31 25.86 14.08
N GLU A 163 -28.76 24.95 13.21
CA GLU A 163 -29.89 25.18 12.31
C GLU A 163 -31.20 25.40 13.07
N LYS A 164 -31.46 24.63 14.14
CA LYS A 164 -32.63 24.83 15.00
C LYS A 164 -32.59 26.19 15.69
N VAL A 165 -31.46 26.55 16.30
CA VAL A 165 -31.30 27.85 16.97
C VAL A 165 -31.46 29.01 15.97
N ALA A 166 -30.96 28.85 14.74
CA ALA A 166 -31.14 29.86 13.69
C ALA A 166 -32.61 29.99 13.25
N ALA A 167 -33.34 28.88 13.16
CA ALA A 167 -34.77 28.87 12.83
C ALA A 167 -35.62 29.52 13.93
N GLU A 168 -35.37 29.17 15.20
CA GLU A 168 -36.07 29.77 16.35
C GLU A 168 -35.89 31.29 16.41
N LYS A 169 -34.67 31.79 16.15
CA LYS A 169 -34.39 33.24 16.08
C LYS A 169 -35.10 33.97 14.93
N LEU A 170 -35.46 33.26 13.86
CA LEU A 170 -36.20 33.81 12.73
C LEU A 170 -37.71 33.81 12.98
N GLU A 171 -38.22 32.93 13.84
CA GLU A 171 -39.63 32.89 14.26
C GLU A 171 -39.96 33.98 15.29
N ASP A 172 -38.96 34.43 16.07
CA ASP A 172 -39.09 35.51 17.08
C ASP A 172 -38.99 36.95 16.49
N LEU A 173 -38.77 37.10 15.17
CA LEU A 173 -38.64 38.37 14.45
C LEU A 173 -39.88 38.67 13.59
#